data_AF-A0A6G3TDB7-F1
#
_entry.id   AF-A0A6G3TDB7-F1
#
_cell.length_a   1.000
_cell.length_b   1.000
_cell.length_c   1.000
_cell.angle_alpha   90.00
_cell.angle_beta   90.00
_cell.angle_gamma   90.00
#
_symmetry.space_group_name_H-M   'P 1'
#
loop_
_entity.id
_entity.type
_entity.pdbx_description
1 polymer ?
#
loop_
_entity_poly.entity_id
_entity_poly.type
_entity_poly.pdbx_seq_one_letter_code
_entity_poly.pdbx_strand_id
1 'polypeptide(L)' 'MFSDEPADWIEYEKKQFRLVLGRLTRLITGTLDPHLARHPDDEWAQLASAQLTGVRATLAQLTK' A
#
# COMPACT_ATOMS: atom_id res chain seq x y z
N MET A 1 9.26 15.59 23.76
CA MET A 1 8.33 14.73 24.53
C MET A 1 7.23 14.32 23.57
N PHE A 2 6.78 13.07 23.59
CA PHE A 2 5.61 12.66 22.80
C PHE A 2 4.35 13.32 23.36
N SER A 3 3.32 13.48 22.53
CA SER A 3 2.03 14.02 22.99
C SER A 3 1.35 13.02 23.92
N ASP A 4 0.61 13.50 24.92
CA ASP A 4 -0.27 12.66 25.75
C ASP A 4 -1.65 12.48 25.11
N GLU A 5 -1.99 13.29 24.10
CA GLU A 5 -3.28 13.28 23.43
C GLU A 5 -3.36 12.16 22.39
N PRO A 6 -4.24 11.15 22.54
CA PRO A 6 -4.34 10.03 21.60
C PRO A 6 -4.63 10.46 20.16
N ALA A 7 -5.29 11.60 19.96
CA ALA A 7 -5.57 12.15 18.63
C ALA A 7 -4.29 12.46 17.84
N ASP A 8 -3.26 12.98 18.49
CA ASP A 8 -1.98 13.31 17.84
C ASP A 8 -1.25 12.06 17.36
N TRP A 9 -1.34 10.97 18.14
CA TRP A 9 -0.81 9.66 17.75
C TRP A 9 -1.55 9.09 16.54
N ILE A 10 -2.89 9.10 16.57
CA ILE A 10 -3.72 8.62 15.46
C ILE A 10 -3.42 9.42 14.18
N GLU A 11 -3.29 10.74 14.27
CA GLU A 11 -2.92 11.55 13.11
C GLU A 11 -1.53 11.19 12.56
N TYR A 12 -0.56 10.98 13.44
CA TYR A 12 0.77 10.58 13.05
C TYR A 12 0.77 9.21 12.37
N GLU A 13 0.08 8.22 12.94
CA GLU A 13 -0.09 6.87 12.38
C GLU A 13 -0.76 6.93 11.01
N LYS A 14 -1.85 7.70 10.85
CA LYS A 14 -2.50 7.95 9.56
C LYS A 14 -1.52 8.56 8.55
N LYS A 15 -0.64 9.48 8.95
CA LYS A 15 0.40 10.03 8.08
C LYS A 15 1.40 8.94 7.65
N GLN A 16 1.82 8.06 8.56
CA GLN A 16 2.69 6.93 8.22
C GLN A 16 2.01 5.96 7.24
N PHE A 17 0.74 5.61 7.46
CA PHE A 17 -0.01 4.75 6.55
C PHE A 17 -0.14 5.36 5.15
N ARG A 18 -0.33 6.68 5.02
CA ARG A 18 -0.32 7.35 3.71
C ARG A 18 1.02 7.23 2.99
N LEU A 19 2.14 7.33 3.71
CA LEU A 19 3.48 7.13 3.14
C LEU A 19 3.67 5.71 2.62
N VAL A 20 3.26 4.71 3.42
CA VAL A 20 3.31 3.29 3.02
C VAL A 20 2.40 3.03 1.83
N LEU A 21 1.16 3.54 1.84
CA LEU A 21 0.22 3.43 0.74
C LEU A 21 0.79 4.01 -0.57
N GLY A 22 1.45 5.16 -0.50
CA GLY A 22 2.11 5.76 -1.66
C GLY A 22 3.24 4.89 -2.21
N ARG A 23 4.08 4.32 -1.34
CA ARG A 23 5.16 3.39 -1.74
C ARG A 23 4.61 2.11 -2.35
N LEU A 24 3.60 1.51 -1.72
CA LEU A 24 2.94 0.30 -2.21
C LEU A 24 2.27 0.53 -3.57
N THR A 25 1.60 1.68 -3.73
CA THR A 25 0.97 2.04 -4.99
C THR A 25 2.01 2.10 -6.11
N ARG A 26 3.17 2.71 -5.86
CA ARG A 26 4.27 2.76 -6.84
C ARG A 26 4.91 1.39 -7.11
N LEU A 27 4.98 0.51 -6.12
CA LEU A 27 5.45 -0.87 -6.32
C LEU A 27 4.51 -1.61 -7.29
N ILE A 28 3.20 -1.49 -7.08
CA ILE A 28 2.21 -2.10 -7.98
C ILE A 28 2.33 -1.50 -9.38
N THR A 29 2.14 -0.17 -9.52
CA THR A 29 2.02 0.46 -10.84
C THR A 29 3.32 0.58 -11.61
N GLY A 30 4.45 0.71 -10.90
CA GLY A 30 5.77 0.89 -11.51
C GLY A 30 6.57 -0.39 -11.66
N THR A 31 6.18 -1.49 -11.01
CA THR A 31 6.96 -2.75 -11.04
C THR A 31 6.10 -3.95 -11.43
N LEU A 32 4.99 -4.22 -10.72
CA LEU A 32 4.17 -5.40 -10.99
C LEU A 32 3.31 -5.25 -12.25
N ASP A 33 2.66 -4.10 -12.45
CA ASP A 33 1.84 -3.87 -13.63
C ASP A 33 2.65 -4.01 -14.94
N PRO A 34 3.88 -3.45 -15.05
CA PRO A 34 4.73 -3.67 -16.23
C PRO A 34 5.23 -5.12 -16.41
N HIS A 35 5.38 -5.89 -15.32
CA HIS A 35 5.71 -7.32 -15.39
C HIS A 35 4.52 -8.08 -15.96
N LEU A 36 3.33 -7.92 -15.38
CA LEU A 36 2.10 -8.57 -15.83
C LEU A 36 1.71 -8.18 -17.27
N ALA A 37 1.97 -6.95 -17.68
CA ALA A 37 1.74 -6.53 -19.06
C ALA A 37 2.63 -7.29 -20.08
N ARG A 38 3.83 -7.70 -19.67
CA ARG A 38 4.76 -8.48 -20.53
C ARG A 38 4.55 -9.98 -20.42
N HIS A 39 4.20 -10.46 -19.23
CA HIS A 39 4.02 -11.86 -18.91
C HIS A 39 2.68 -12.04 -18.18
N PRO A 40 1.55 -11.97 -18.91
CA PRO A 40 0.23 -12.01 -18.28
C PRO A 40 -0.06 -13.34 -17.59
N ASP A 41 0.54 -14.44 -18.05
CA ASP A 41 0.34 -15.80 -17.53
C ASP A 41 1.32 -16.18 -16.41
N ASP A 42 2.15 -15.25 -15.93
CA ASP A 42 3.06 -15.48 -14.80
C ASP A 42 2.26 -15.59 -13.49
N GLU A 43 2.07 -16.82 -13.00
CA GLU A 43 1.29 -17.10 -11.80
C GLU A 43 1.81 -16.38 -10.55
N TRP A 44 3.13 -16.21 -10.43
CA TRP A 44 3.73 -15.51 -9.30
C TRP A 44 3.40 -14.02 -9.33
N ALA A 45 3.51 -13.38 -10.50
CA ALA A 45 3.18 -11.97 -10.68
C ALA A 45 1.69 -11.71 -10.44
N GLN A 46 0.82 -12.63 -10.88
CA GLN A 46 -0.62 -12.55 -10.64
C GLN A 46 -0.93 -12.63 -9.14
N LEU A 47 -0.35 -13.61 -8.44
CA LEU A 47 -0.52 -13.76 -7.00
C LEU A 47 -0.03 -12.51 -6.25
N ALA A 48 1.19 -12.04 -6.56
CA ALA A 48 1.76 -10.87 -5.93
C ALA A 48 0.87 -9.63 -6.12
N SER A 49 0.37 -9.39 -7.34
CA SER A 49 -0.51 -8.25 -7.63
C SER A 49 -1.85 -8.35 -6.89
N ALA A 50 -2.45 -9.54 -6.85
CA ALA A 50 -3.70 -9.76 -6.12
C ALA A 50 -3.54 -9.50 -4.60
N GLN A 51 -2.50 -10.05 -3.98
CA GLN A 51 -2.23 -9.86 -2.55
C GLN A 51 -1.97 -8.39 -2.22
N LEU A 52 -1.12 -7.73 -3.00
CA LEU A 52 -0.78 -6.32 -2.76
C LEU A 52 -1.93 -5.35 -3.05
N THR A 53 -2.84 -5.69 -3.97
CA THR A 53 -4.07 -4.94 -4.19
C THR A 53 -4.98 -4.97 -2.96
N GLY A 54 -5.09 -6.12 -2.29
CA GLY A 54 -5.81 -6.25 -1.01
C GLY A 54 -5.18 -5.37 0.08
N VAL A 55 -3.86 -5.43 0.24
CA VAL A 55 -3.14 -4.57 1.20
C VAL A 55 -3.34 -3.08 0.89
N ARG A 56 -3.31 -2.69 -0.39
CA ARG A 56 -3.57 -1.31 -0.83
C ARG A 56 -4.97 -0.83 -0.41
N ALA A 57 -5.99 -1.67 -0.57
CA ALA A 57 -7.36 -1.34 -0.17
C ALA A 57 -7.47 -1.14 1.35
N THR A 58 -6.86 -2.02 2.15
CA THR A 58 -6.82 -1.89 3.61
C THR A 58 -6.12 -0.60 4.05
N LEU A 59 -4.94 -0.30 3.49
CA LEU A 59 -4.22 0.93 3.81
C LEU A 59 -5.02 2.19 3.42
N ALA A 60 -5.67 2.19 2.26
CA ALA A 60 -6.54 3.29 1.85
C ALA A 60 -7.67 3.52 2.87
N GLN A 61 -8.27 2.46 3.42
CA GLN A 61 -9.29 2.56 4.45
C GLN A 61 -8.75 3.11 5.78
N LEU A 62 -7.57 2.65 6.22
CA LEU A 62 -6.94 3.12 7.46
C LEU A 62 -6.50 4.59 7.42
N THR A 63 -6.31 5.14 6.22
CA THR A 63 -5.90 6.55 6.05
C THR A 63 -7.04 7.56 6.02
N LYS A 64 -8.31 7.10 5.99
CA LYS A 64 -9.51 7.93 6.15
C LYS A 64 -9.67 8.29 7.61
#